data_AF-A0A0F9LR62-F1
#
_entry.id   AF-A0A0F9LR62-F1
#
_cell.length_a   1.000
_cell.length_b   1.000
_cell.length_c   1.000
_cell.angle_alpha   90.00
_cell.angle_beta   90.00
_cell.angle_gamma   90.00
#
_symmetry.space_group_name_H-M   'P 1'
#
loop_
_entity.id
_entity.type
_entity.pdbx_description
1 polymer ?
#
loop_
_entity_poly.entity_id
_entity_poly.type
_entity_poly.pdbx_seq_one_letter_code
_entity_poly.pdbx_strand_id
1 'polypeptide(L)'
;MNLILLIGFISSIFGIIGFLFHYVGLWKYLYYLIIIKIFNRKPMNIQIIIINKYNDPPLKKFNNKIFKSLKENFIQSSEEVYRLALLPESMKFRIKKRIDNFFSEYTIRLDEEPENITIDELQDSSIIHHNLILKLAHPLRITWSELNHLKDIASFFQRIELFLKNELFKGNKIFQHYYICDIDRAFSLKKFKKDYTSLDAKISINMEKIEIIGDNIQYLKDLLEKYYLRLL
;
A
#
# COMPACT_ATOMS: atom_id res chain seq x y z
N MET A 1 -44.25 47.21 -12.29
CA MET A 1 -42.80 47.55 -12.29
C MET A 1 -41.95 46.50 -11.55
N ASN A 2 -42.38 46.00 -10.39
CA ASN A 2 -41.58 45.03 -9.60
C ASN A 2 -41.41 43.65 -10.24
N LEU A 3 -42.38 43.17 -11.02
CA LEU A 3 -42.29 41.84 -11.66
C LEU A 3 -41.21 41.78 -12.75
N ILE A 4 -41.07 42.85 -13.54
CA ILE A 4 -40.08 42.91 -14.64
C ILE A 4 -38.66 42.99 -14.07
N LEU A 5 -38.46 43.77 -13.00
CA LEU A 5 -37.18 43.82 -12.28
C LEU A 5 -36.83 42.48 -11.63
N LEU A 6 -37.82 41.78 -11.07
CA LEU A 6 -37.62 40.45 -10.49
C LEU A 6 -37.21 39.41 -11.57
N ILE A 7 -37.89 39.41 -12.72
CA ILE A 7 -37.57 38.52 -13.84
C ILE A 7 -36.17 38.83 -14.39
N GLY A 8 -35.82 40.11 -14.54
CA GLY A 8 -34.48 40.53 -14.98
C GLY A 8 -33.37 40.09 -14.02
N PHE A 9 -33.59 40.20 -12.72
CA PHE A 9 -32.65 39.76 -11.70
C PHE A 9 -32.49 38.23 -11.65
N ILE A 10 -33.58 37.48 -11.80
CA ILE A 10 -33.52 36.01 -11.86
C ILE A 10 -32.78 35.56 -13.12
N SER A 11 -33.03 36.21 -14.27
CA SER A 11 -32.36 35.90 -15.53
C SER A 11 -30.85 36.17 -15.48
N SER A 12 -30.41 37.25 -14.82
CA SER A 12 -28.98 37.53 -14.66
C SER A 12 -28.28 36.51 -13.75
N ILE A 13 -28.95 36.04 -12.69
CA ILE A 13 -28.45 34.94 -11.85
C ILE A 13 -28.29 33.66 -12.69
N PHE A 14 -29.29 33.28 -13.50
CA PHE A 14 -29.18 32.11 -14.37
C PHE A 14 -28.09 32.27 -15.44
N GLY A 15 -27.89 33.48 -15.98
CA GLY A 15 -26.79 33.78 -16.90
C GLY A 15 -25.42 33.61 -16.26
N ILE A 16 -25.24 34.10 -15.02
CA ILE A 16 -24.00 33.94 -14.25
C ILE A 16 -23.76 32.47 -13.90
N ILE A 17 -24.79 31.74 -13.47
CA ILE A 17 -24.70 30.31 -13.20
C ILE A 17 -24.33 29.54 -14.48
N GLY A 18 -25.01 29.81 -15.61
CA GLY A 18 -24.73 29.20 -16.90
C GLY A 18 -23.30 29.49 -17.38
N PHE A 19 -22.82 30.71 -17.21
CA PHE A 19 -21.43 31.09 -17.49
C PHE A 19 -20.44 30.33 -16.61
N LEU A 20 -20.69 30.20 -15.30
CA LEU A 20 -19.86 29.43 -14.39
C LEU A 20 -19.85 27.94 -14.76
N PHE A 21 -21.00 27.35 -15.09
CA PHE A 21 -21.10 25.95 -15.53
C PHE A 21 -20.35 25.69 -16.85
N HIS A 22 -20.43 26.62 -17.81
CA HIS A 22 -19.89 26.43 -19.16
C HIS A 22 -18.41 26.84 -19.28
N TYR A 23 -18.04 28.04 -18.81
CA TYR A 23 -16.68 28.58 -18.96
C TYR A 23 -15.73 28.20 -17.83
N VAL A 24 -16.22 28.15 -16.59
CA VAL A 24 -15.37 27.83 -15.42
C VAL A 24 -15.29 26.31 -15.18
N GLY A 25 -16.08 25.51 -15.92
CA GLY A 25 -16.06 24.06 -15.79
C GLY A 25 -16.68 23.56 -14.49
N LEU A 26 -17.59 24.34 -13.88
CA LEU A 26 -18.23 24.00 -12.61
C LEU A 26 -18.92 22.63 -12.65
N TRP A 27 -19.40 22.19 -13.82
CA TRP A 27 -19.95 20.84 -14.01
C TRP A 27 -18.93 19.75 -13.69
N LYS A 28 -17.68 19.90 -14.16
CA LYS A 28 -16.61 18.95 -13.84
C LYS A 28 -16.33 18.95 -12.34
N TYR A 29 -16.32 20.13 -11.71
CA TYR A 29 -16.07 20.25 -10.28
C TYR A 29 -17.19 19.60 -9.42
N LEU A 30 -18.45 19.84 -9.76
CA LEU A 30 -19.61 19.20 -9.11
C LEU A 30 -19.63 17.68 -9.35
N TYR A 31 -19.31 17.24 -10.56
CA TYR A 31 -19.16 15.83 -10.91
C TYR A 31 -18.07 15.16 -10.07
N TYR A 32 -16.87 15.75 -9.98
CA TYR A 32 -15.80 15.26 -9.12
C TYR A 32 -16.20 15.28 -7.64
N LEU A 33 -16.89 16.32 -7.16
CA LEU A 33 -17.37 16.38 -5.77
C LEU A 33 -18.37 15.27 -5.44
N ILE A 34 -19.30 14.98 -6.35
CA ILE A 34 -20.30 13.92 -6.18
C ILE A 34 -19.60 12.56 -6.19
N ILE A 35 -18.67 12.34 -7.12
CA ILE A 35 -17.83 11.13 -7.15
C ILE A 35 -17.05 11.00 -5.85
N ILE A 36 -16.28 12.01 -5.44
CA ILE A 36 -15.51 11.99 -4.19
C ILE A 36 -16.43 11.68 -3.00
N LYS A 37 -17.63 12.27 -2.92
CA LYS A 37 -18.60 11.95 -1.86
C LYS A 37 -19.14 10.53 -1.91
N ILE A 38 -19.37 9.95 -3.09
CA ILE A 38 -19.85 8.57 -3.24
C ILE A 38 -18.74 7.56 -2.94
N PHE A 39 -17.50 7.83 -3.36
CA PHE A 39 -16.37 6.92 -3.19
C PHE A 39 -15.72 7.03 -1.81
N ASN A 40 -15.71 8.21 -1.17
CA ASN A 40 -15.30 8.32 0.24
C ASN A 40 -16.28 7.62 1.20
N ARG A 41 -17.48 7.21 0.76
CA ARG A 41 -18.40 6.41 1.60
C ARG A 41 -17.98 4.95 1.72
N LYS A 42 -17.16 4.41 0.81
CA LYS A 42 -16.79 3.00 0.81
C LYS A 42 -15.27 2.82 0.89
N PRO A 43 -14.74 2.57 2.10
CA PRO A 43 -13.33 2.25 2.24
C PRO A 43 -13.01 0.87 1.67
N MET A 44 -11.79 0.69 1.19
CA MET A 44 -11.22 -0.60 0.81
C MET A 44 -10.27 -1.09 1.89
N ASN A 45 -10.15 -2.40 2.02
CA ASN A 45 -9.11 -3.01 2.84
C ASN A 45 -7.91 -3.30 1.96
N ILE A 46 -6.75 -2.79 2.35
CA ILE A 46 -5.50 -2.93 1.62
C ILE A 46 -4.48 -3.58 2.56
N GLN A 47 -3.85 -4.66 2.11
CA GLN A 47 -2.78 -5.31 2.84
C GLN A 47 -1.50 -5.19 2.03
N ILE A 48 -0.46 -4.65 2.65
CA ILE A 48 0.87 -4.50 2.06
C ILE A 48 1.81 -5.55 2.67
N ILE A 49 2.54 -6.24 1.81
CA ILE A 49 3.56 -7.22 2.15
C ILE A 49 4.81 -6.90 1.34
N ILE A 50 5.97 -6.91 1.98
CA ILE A 50 7.28 -6.87 1.33
C ILE A 50 7.96 -8.19 1.57
N ILE A 51 8.53 -8.77 0.53
CA ILE A 51 9.34 -9.98 0.60
C ILE A 51 10.69 -9.67 -0.01
N ASN A 52 11.72 -9.79 0.83
CA ASN A 52 13.11 -9.76 0.41
C ASN A 52 13.71 -11.14 0.51
N LYS A 53 14.22 -11.66 -0.60
CA LYS A 53 14.89 -12.95 -0.61
C LYS A 53 16.42 -12.78 -0.68
N TYR A 54 17.12 -13.54 0.14
CA TYR A 54 18.58 -13.58 0.25
C TYR A 54 19.07 -15.02 0.03
N ASN A 55 20.21 -15.17 -0.65
CA ASN A 55 20.88 -16.48 -0.77
C ASN A 55 21.68 -16.82 0.49
N ASP A 56 22.06 -15.80 1.24
CA ASP A 56 22.85 -15.94 2.45
C ASP A 56 21.95 -15.85 3.70
N PRO A 57 22.25 -16.63 4.76
CA PRO A 57 21.52 -16.56 6.02
C PRO A 57 21.68 -15.20 6.72
N PRO A 58 20.73 -14.84 7.61
CA PRO A 58 20.86 -13.65 8.42
C PRO A 58 22.06 -13.79 9.39
N LEU A 59 22.87 -12.74 9.48
CA LEU A 59 24.01 -12.62 10.39
C LEU A 59 23.60 -12.59 11.87
N LYS A 60 22.35 -12.20 12.15
CA LYS A 60 21.78 -12.10 13.50
C LYS A 60 20.34 -12.58 13.50
N LYS A 61 19.90 -13.18 14.61
CA LYS A 61 18.48 -13.43 14.88
C LYS A 61 17.81 -12.18 15.44
N PHE A 62 16.48 -12.11 15.38
CA PHE A 62 15.75 -11.04 16.05
C PHE A 62 16.00 -11.09 17.56
N ASN A 63 16.30 -9.94 18.15
CA ASN A 63 16.58 -9.83 19.57
C ASN A 63 16.18 -8.46 20.12
N ASN A 64 16.32 -8.29 21.44
CA ASN A 64 15.97 -7.06 22.13
C ASN A 64 16.80 -5.85 21.65
N LYS A 65 18.06 -6.05 21.22
CA LYS A 65 18.91 -4.98 20.72
C LYS A 65 18.38 -4.43 19.40
N ILE A 66 18.03 -5.32 18.45
CA ILE A 66 17.44 -4.94 17.16
C ILE A 66 16.13 -4.19 17.38
N PHE A 67 15.27 -4.67 18.28
CA PHE A 67 14.03 -3.96 18.61
C PHE A 67 14.29 -2.57 19.20
N LYS A 68 15.25 -2.45 20.13
CA LYS A 68 15.60 -1.17 20.74
C LYS A 68 16.15 -0.19 19.69
N SER A 69 17.03 -0.66 18.81
CA SER A 69 17.55 0.16 17.70
C SER A 69 16.47 0.52 16.68
N LEU A 70 15.52 -0.37 16.39
CA LEU A 70 14.35 -0.05 15.57
C LEU A 70 13.47 1.00 16.26
N LYS A 71 13.29 0.91 17.57
CA LYS A 71 12.56 1.95 18.32
C LYS A 71 13.29 3.29 18.24
N GLU A 72 14.60 3.33 18.48
CA GLU A 72 15.40 4.56 18.49
C GLU A 72 15.51 5.24 17.12
N ASN A 73 15.68 4.47 16.04
CA ASN A 73 15.81 5.05 14.68
C ASN A 73 14.48 5.57 14.11
N PHE A 74 13.34 5.22 14.72
CA PHE A 74 12.02 5.47 14.15
C PHE A 74 11.09 6.26 15.08
N ILE A 75 11.47 6.54 16.34
CA ILE A 75 10.78 7.56 17.14
C ILE A 75 11.10 8.94 16.54
N GLN A 76 10.26 9.39 15.63
CA GLN A 76 10.04 10.83 15.49
C GLN A 76 9.20 11.29 16.68
N SER A 77 9.23 12.58 17.03
CA SER A 77 8.59 13.16 18.23
C SER A 77 7.08 12.91 18.38
N SER A 78 6.44 12.24 17.42
CA SER A 78 5.02 11.92 17.40
C SER A 78 4.69 10.43 17.17
N GLU A 79 5.70 9.54 17.05
CA GLU A 79 5.51 8.12 16.79
C GLU A 79 5.92 7.28 18.01
N GLU A 80 5.02 6.41 18.47
CA GLU A 80 5.27 5.49 19.59
C GLU A 80 5.32 4.05 19.09
N VAL A 81 6.48 3.39 19.26
CA VAL A 81 6.70 1.98 18.89
C VAL A 81 6.57 1.08 20.12
N TYR A 82 5.60 0.17 20.08
CA TYR A 82 5.30 -0.81 21.13
C TYR A 82 5.59 -2.21 20.65
N ARG A 83 6.36 -2.98 21.41
CA ARG A 83 6.58 -4.39 21.12
C ARG A 83 5.35 -5.20 21.50
N LEU A 84 4.87 -6.06 20.61
CA LEU A 84 3.78 -7.00 20.88
C LEU A 84 4.33 -8.41 21.13
N ALA A 85 5.27 -8.88 20.31
CA ALA A 85 5.91 -10.18 20.45
C ALA A 85 7.33 -10.17 19.86
N LEU A 86 8.19 -11.05 20.39
CA LEU A 86 9.54 -11.27 19.89
C LEU A 86 9.90 -12.75 20.01
N LEU A 87 10.20 -13.35 18.86
CA LEU A 87 10.68 -14.72 18.70
C LEU A 87 12.00 -14.69 17.91
N PRO A 88 12.79 -15.77 17.91
CA PRO A 88 14.08 -15.79 17.21
C PRO A 88 13.99 -15.45 15.71
N GLU A 89 12.92 -15.89 15.06
CA GLU A 89 12.66 -15.74 13.61
C GLU A 89 11.53 -14.74 13.30
N SER A 90 10.89 -14.16 14.31
CA SER A 90 9.83 -13.18 14.05
C SER A 90 9.70 -12.11 15.12
N MET A 91 9.23 -10.95 14.70
CA MET A 91 8.98 -9.81 15.57
C MET A 91 7.64 -9.19 15.22
N LYS A 92 6.83 -8.89 16.23
CA LYS A 92 5.58 -8.12 16.06
C LYS A 92 5.64 -6.86 16.90
N PHE A 93 5.28 -5.75 16.31
CA PHE A 93 5.21 -4.46 17.00
C PHE A 93 4.08 -3.60 16.44
N ARG A 94 3.61 -2.68 17.26
CA ARG A 94 2.58 -1.69 16.94
C ARG A 94 3.23 -0.33 16.88
N ILE A 95 2.87 0.46 15.89
CA ILE A 95 3.23 1.88 15.83
C ILE A 95 1.97 2.70 15.90
N LYS A 96 1.97 3.64 16.85
CA LYS A 96 0.98 4.69 16.93
C LYS A 96 1.55 5.92 16.26
N LYS A 97 1.02 6.29 15.09
CA LYS A 97 1.35 7.56 14.43
C LYS A 97 0.33 8.60 14.89
N ARG A 98 0.79 9.78 15.31
CA ARG A 98 -0.11 10.87 15.76
C ARG A 98 -0.96 11.46 14.63
N ILE A 99 -0.50 11.31 13.39
CA ILE A 99 -1.27 11.70 12.21
C ILE A 99 -2.49 10.75 12.15
N ASP A 100 -3.66 11.31 12.46
CA ASP A 100 -4.99 10.72 12.32
C ASP A 100 -5.37 9.55 13.25
N ASN A 101 -4.72 9.41 14.42
CA ASN A 101 -4.99 8.32 15.39
C ASN A 101 -4.88 6.91 14.78
N PHE A 102 -4.13 6.79 13.68
CA PHE A 102 -4.00 5.53 12.98
C PHE A 102 -3.00 4.62 13.69
N PHE A 103 -3.47 3.47 14.16
CA PHE A 103 -2.61 2.41 14.68
C PHE A 103 -2.32 1.42 13.58
N SER A 104 -1.04 1.24 13.27
CA SER A 104 -0.59 0.19 12.36
C SER A 104 0.17 -0.86 13.15
N GLU A 105 -0.24 -2.10 13.01
CA GLU A 105 0.49 -3.24 13.53
C GLU A 105 1.29 -3.88 12.41
N TYR A 106 2.51 -4.28 12.74
CA TYR A 106 3.48 -4.81 11.80
C TYR A 106 3.98 -6.16 12.31
N THR A 107 4.14 -7.07 11.36
CA THR A 107 4.77 -8.37 11.58
C THR A 107 5.99 -8.47 10.67
N ILE A 108 7.14 -8.77 11.25
CA ILE A 108 8.39 -9.12 10.55
C ILE A 108 8.67 -10.60 10.79
N ARG A 109 9.04 -11.32 9.74
CA ARG A 109 9.45 -12.72 9.82
C ARG A 109 10.69 -12.99 8.98
N LEU A 110 11.50 -13.92 9.45
CA LEU A 110 12.58 -14.58 8.71
C LEU A 110 12.08 -16.01 8.46
N ASP A 111 11.78 -16.32 7.21
CA ASP A 111 11.37 -17.66 6.79
C ASP A 111 12.49 -18.26 5.92
N GLU A 112 12.60 -19.60 5.90
CA GLU A 112 13.50 -20.34 5.02
C GLU A 112 12.67 -21.00 3.92
N GLU A 113 13.09 -20.85 2.67
CA GLU A 113 12.43 -21.42 1.50
C GLU A 113 13.45 -22.26 0.73
N PRO A 114 13.24 -23.58 0.61
CA PRO A 114 14.11 -24.40 -0.22
C PRO A 114 13.97 -23.98 -1.69
N GLU A 115 15.08 -23.92 -2.43
CA GLU A 115 15.02 -23.74 -3.87
C GLU A 115 14.33 -24.97 -4.49
N ASN A 116 13.23 -24.75 -5.21
CA ASN A 116 12.56 -25.82 -5.95
C ASN A 116 13.37 -26.10 -7.22
N ILE A 117 14.46 -26.83 -7.07
CA ILE A 117 15.30 -27.29 -8.17
C ILE A 117 14.50 -28.34 -8.95
N THR A 118 14.34 -28.13 -10.25
CA THR A 118 13.76 -29.12 -11.16
C THR A 118 14.63 -30.39 -11.18
N ILE A 119 14.01 -31.56 -11.29
CA ILE A 119 14.62 -32.90 -11.09
C ILE A 119 15.92 -33.13 -11.92
N ASP A 120 16.14 -32.38 -13.00
CA ASP A 120 17.31 -32.50 -13.87
C ASP A 120 18.59 -31.79 -13.37
N GLU A 121 18.50 -30.96 -12.32
CA GLU A 121 19.64 -30.19 -11.77
C GLU A 121 20.20 -30.79 -10.45
N LEU A 122 19.73 -31.98 -10.07
CA LEU A 122 20.14 -32.73 -8.87
C LEU A 122 21.57 -33.28 -8.99
N GLN A 123 22.59 -32.43 -8.89
CA GLN A 123 23.91 -32.90 -8.47
C GLN A 123 24.62 -32.10 -7.38
N ASP A 124 24.25 -30.86 -7.04
CA ASP A 124 24.96 -30.17 -5.96
C ASP A 124 24.07 -29.22 -5.16
N SER A 125 23.96 -29.52 -3.86
CA SER A 125 23.41 -28.70 -2.77
C SER A 125 21.95 -28.25 -2.89
N SER A 126 21.13 -28.61 -1.89
CA SER A 126 19.86 -27.91 -1.64
C SER A 126 20.15 -26.48 -1.23
N ILE A 127 20.10 -25.54 -2.17
CA ILE A 127 20.22 -24.12 -1.88
C ILE A 127 18.97 -23.72 -1.09
N ILE A 128 19.18 -23.10 0.07
CA ILE A 128 18.12 -22.57 0.93
C ILE A 128 18.12 -21.06 0.79
N HIS A 129 16.99 -20.48 0.39
CA HIS A 129 16.80 -19.05 0.39
C HIS A 129 16.23 -18.58 1.73
N HIS A 130 16.64 -17.39 2.15
CA HIS A 130 16.16 -16.76 3.37
C HIS A 130 15.30 -15.55 3.02
N ASN A 131 14.06 -15.57 3.51
CA ASN A 131 13.05 -14.57 3.22
C ASN A 131 12.85 -13.65 4.41
N LEU A 132 13.14 -12.36 4.25
CA LEU A 132 12.70 -11.31 5.16
C LEU A 132 11.35 -10.79 4.70
N ILE A 133 10.31 -11.12 5.46
CA ILE A 133 8.92 -10.74 5.17
C ILE A 133 8.49 -9.64 6.13
N LEU A 134 8.02 -8.52 5.58
CA LEU A 134 7.46 -7.39 6.34
C LEU A 134 6.00 -7.20 5.92
N LYS A 135 5.06 -7.28 6.86
CA LYS A 135 3.61 -7.25 6.57
C LYS A 135 2.84 -6.40 7.58
N LEU A 136 1.77 -5.74 7.12
CA LEU A 136 0.72 -5.21 8.00
C LEU A 136 -0.02 -6.36 8.69
N ALA A 137 -0.10 -6.34 10.03
CA ALA A 137 -0.75 -7.41 10.78
C ALA A 137 -2.26 -7.51 10.49
N HIS A 138 -2.88 -6.38 10.17
CA HIS A 138 -4.27 -6.29 9.73
C HIS A 138 -4.37 -5.46 8.44
N PRO A 139 -5.32 -5.78 7.54
CA PRO A 139 -5.59 -4.93 6.39
C PRO A 139 -5.95 -3.52 6.82
N LEU A 140 -5.39 -2.56 6.11
CA LEU A 140 -5.59 -1.15 6.29
C LEU A 140 -6.88 -0.73 5.58
N ARG A 141 -7.80 -0.10 6.32
CA ARG A 141 -9.07 0.38 5.77
C ARG A 141 -8.91 1.83 5.29
N ILE A 142 -8.94 2.07 3.97
CA ILE A 142 -8.62 3.36 3.34
C ILE A 142 -9.74 3.82 2.42
N THR A 143 -10.10 5.09 2.50
CA THR A 143 -10.95 5.79 1.52
C THR A 143 -10.12 6.42 0.41
N TRP A 144 -10.77 6.92 -0.65
CA TRP A 144 -10.04 7.55 -1.77
C TRP A 144 -9.25 8.79 -1.35
N SER A 145 -9.82 9.64 -0.49
CA SER A 145 -9.11 10.80 0.07
C SER A 145 -7.87 10.42 0.89
N GLU A 146 -7.81 9.19 1.37
CA GLU A 146 -6.77 8.66 2.24
C GLU A 146 -5.70 7.86 1.46
N LEU A 147 -5.80 7.74 0.13
CA LEU A 147 -4.81 7.04 -0.69
C LEU A 147 -3.37 7.58 -0.51
N ASN A 148 -3.22 8.86 -0.18
CA ASN A 148 -1.90 9.44 0.11
C ASN A 148 -1.23 8.80 1.33
N HIS A 149 -1.99 8.25 2.29
CA HIS A 149 -1.41 7.52 3.43
C HIS A 149 -0.71 6.23 3.00
N LEU A 150 -1.08 5.63 1.85
CA LEU A 150 -0.32 4.50 1.29
C LEU A 150 1.12 4.89 0.98
N LYS A 151 1.37 6.11 0.51
CA LYS A 151 2.73 6.60 0.25
C LYS A 151 3.54 6.72 1.54
N ASP A 152 2.92 7.24 2.58
CA ASP A 152 3.55 7.36 3.89
C ASP A 152 3.89 5.98 4.46
N ILE A 153 2.97 5.02 4.35
CA ILE A 153 3.15 3.66 4.83
C ILE A 153 4.20 2.94 3.98
N ALA A 154 4.16 3.07 2.66
CA ALA A 154 5.17 2.57 1.74
C ALA A 154 6.58 3.05 2.10
N SER A 155 6.73 4.36 2.24
CA SER A 155 8.00 5.00 2.61
C SER A 155 8.45 4.54 4.01
N PHE A 156 7.49 4.33 4.91
CA PHE A 156 7.76 3.81 6.24
C PHE A 156 8.27 2.36 6.21
N PHE A 157 7.62 1.50 5.43
CA PHE A 157 8.05 0.12 5.18
C PHE A 157 9.46 0.06 4.59
N GLN A 158 9.77 0.90 3.60
CA GLN A 158 11.12 0.99 3.00
C GLN A 158 12.19 1.37 4.02
N ARG A 159 11.88 2.27 4.96
CA ARG A 159 12.83 2.62 6.02
C ARG A 159 13.10 1.44 6.95
N ILE A 160 12.04 0.72 7.38
CA ILE A 160 12.20 -0.50 8.21
C ILE A 160 13.01 -1.54 7.44
N GLU A 161 12.66 -1.77 6.19
CA GLU A 161 13.33 -2.70 5.30
C GLU A 161 14.84 -2.43 5.23
N LEU A 162 15.22 -1.18 4.94
CA LEU A 162 16.61 -0.75 4.86
C LEU A 162 17.34 -0.94 6.21
N PHE A 163 16.69 -0.59 7.32
CA PHE A 163 17.24 -0.80 8.65
C PHE A 163 17.50 -2.28 8.94
N LEU A 164 16.51 -3.14 8.68
CA LEU A 164 16.62 -4.57 8.93
C LEU A 164 17.66 -5.24 8.02
N LYS A 165 17.74 -4.83 6.75
CA LYS A 165 18.80 -5.27 5.84
C LYS A 165 20.18 -4.97 6.43
N ASN A 166 20.38 -3.75 6.93
CA ASN A 166 21.67 -3.35 7.50
C ASN A 166 22.00 -4.06 8.82
N GLU A 167 20.99 -4.40 9.63
CA GLU A 167 21.21 -5.07 10.91
C GLU A 167 21.34 -6.59 10.81
N LEU A 168 20.55 -7.21 9.93
CA LEU A 168 20.43 -8.67 9.81
C LEU A 168 21.26 -9.24 8.65
N PHE A 169 21.42 -8.51 7.54
CA PHE A 169 21.98 -9.02 6.28
C PHE A 169 23.10 -8.11 5.75
N LYS A 170 23.87 -7.50 6.64
CA LYS A 170 24.88 -6.51 6.29
C LYS A 170 25.85 -7.03 5.22
N GLY A 171 25.84 -6.40 4.05
CA GLY A 171 26.70 -6.77 2.92
C GLY A 171 26.09 -7.79 1.94
N ASN A 172 24.99 -8.45 2.32
CA ASN A 172 24.32 -9.42 1.46
C ASN A 172 23.47 -8.69 0.40
N LYS A 173 23.48 -9.23 -0.82
CA LYS A 173 22.65 -8.72 -1.90
C LYS A 173 21.28 -9.39 -1.85
N ILE A 174 20.25 -8.59 -2.10
CA ILE A 174 18.90 -9.11 -2.33
C ILE A 174 18.91 -9.73 -3.72
N PHE A 175 18.56 -11.01 -3.84
CA PHE A 175 18.46 -11.67 -5.15
C PHE A 175 17.08 -11.47 -5.78
N GLN A 176 16.03 -11.38 -4.95
CA GLN A 176 14.66 -11.10 -5.37
C GLN A 176 13.95 -10.20 -4.37
N HIS A 177 13.17 -9.26 -4.89
CA HIS A 177 12.42 -8.27 -4.10
C HIS A 177 11.00 -8.15 -4.64
N TYR A 178 10.01 -8.21 -3.76
CA TYR A 178 8.61 -8.11 -4.13
C TYR A 178 7.85 -7.21 -3.15
N TYR A 179 7.08 -6.29 -3.70
CA TYR A 179 5.95 -5.64 -3.06
C TYR A 179 4.67 -6.34 -3.50
N ILE A 180 3.91 -6.83 -2.53
CA ILE A 180 2.59 -7.41 -2.75
C ILE A 180 1.56 -6.52 -2.07
N CYS A 181 0.53 -6.17 -2.81
CA CYS A 181 -0.61 -5.42 -2.31
C CYS A 181 -1.89 -6.20 -2.62
N ASP A 182 -2.52 -6.70 -1.56
CA ASP A 182 -3.83 -7.31 -1.63
C ASP A 182 -4.89 -6.23 -1.36
N ILE A 183 -5.92 -6.18 -2.20
CA ILE A 183 -7.06 -5.29 -2.07
C ILE A 183 -8.32 -6.14 -2.04
N ASP A 184 -9.11 -6.04 -0.97
CA ASP A 184 -10.41 -6.69 -0.90
C ASP A 184 -11.36 -6.06 -1.93
N ARG A 185 -11.99 -6.90 -2.76
CA ARG A 185 -13.00 -6.45 -3.73
C ARG A 185 -14.32 -6.21 -3.02
N ALA A 186 -14.62 -4.94 -2.74
CA ALA A 186 -15.96 -4.53 -2.30
C ALA A 186 -17.04 -4.62 -3.41
N PHE A 187 -16.68 -4.93 -4.67
CA PHE A 187 -17.58 -4.93 -5.82
C PHE A 187 -17.39 -6.15 -6.73
N SER A 188 -18.51 -6.78 -7.11
CA SER A 188 -18.54 -7.81 -8.16
C SER A 188 -18.42 -7.15 -9.55
N LEU A 189 -17.20 -6.90 -10.02
CA LEU A 189 -17.00 -6.47 -11.40
C LEU A 189 -17.11 -7.68 -12.30
N LYS A 190 -18.27 -7.82 -12.94
CA LYS A 190 -18.59 -8.96 -13.83
C LYS A 190 -17.65 -9.11 -15.04
N LYS A 191 -16.76 -8.16 -15.35
CA LYS A 191 -15.83 -8.25 -16.48
C LYS A 191 -14.52 -7.49 -16.24
N PHE A 192 -13.57 -8.11 -15.55
CA PHE A 192 -12.15 -7.86 -15.81
C PHE A 192 -11.55 -9.15 -16.37
N LYS A 193 -11.63 -9.31 -17.68
CA LYS A 193 -10.83 -10.29 -18.44
C LYS A 193 -9.66 -9.53 -19.03
N LYS A 194 -8.58 -9.38 -18.28
CA LYS A 194 -7.23 -9.11 -18.80
C LYS A 194 -6.28 -9.10 -17.61
N ASP A 195 -5.45 -10.14 -17.53
CA ASP A 195 -4.21 -10.09 -16.78
C ASP A 195 -3.41 -8.94 -17.37
N TYR A 196 -3.26 -7.87 -16.59
CA TYR A 196 -2.39 -6.77 -16.96
C TYR A 196 -0.98 -7.17 -16.52
N THR A 197 -0.24 -7.77 -17.43
CA THR A 197 1.21 -7.82 -17.37
C THR A 197 1.74 -6.57 -18.03
N SER A 198 1.91 -5.50 -17.27
CA SER A 198 3.01 -4.58 -17.57
C SER A 198 4.31 -5.27 -17.14
N LEU A 199 5.41 -5.00 -17.86
CA LEU A 199 6.68 -5.71 -17.69
C LEU A 199 7.22 -5.73 -16.25
N ASP A 200 6.77 -4.80 -15.39
CA ASP A 200 7.30 -4.60 -14.03
C ASP A 200 6.30 -4.98 -12.91
N ALA A 201 5.09 -5.43 -13.25
CA ALA A 201 4.14 -5.91 -12.25
C ALA A 201 3.20 -7.00 -12.77
N LYS A 202 2.99 -8.02 -11.94
CA LYS A 202 2.00 -9.06 -12.12
C LYS A 202 0.75 -8.69 -11.34
N ILE A 203 -0.33 -8.39 -12.06
CA ILE A 203 -1.65 -8.16 -11.46
C ILE A 203 -2.45 -9.45 -11.57
N SER A 204 -2.79 -10.05 -10.44
CA SER A 204 -3.70 -11.19 -10.37
C SER A 204 -5.04 -10.73 -9.80
N ILE A 205 -6.12 -11.15 -10.46
CA ILE A 205 -7.48 -10.72 -10.13
C ILE A 205 -8.32 -11.97 -9.85
N ASN A 206 -8.74 -12.15 -8.60
CA ASN A 206 -9.69 -13.19 -8.22
C ASN A 206 -11.07 -12.57 -7.90
N MET A 207 -12.10 -13.38 -7.65
CA MET A 207 -13.45 -12.93 -7.33
C MET A 207 -13.49 -12.02 -6.10
N GLU A 208 -12.65 -12.30 -5.09
CA GLU A 208 -12.70 -11.63 -3.78
C GLU A 208 -11.56 -10.63 -3.57
N LYS A 209 -10.42 -10.80 -4.25
CA LYS A 209 -9.22 -9.99 -4.03
C LYS A 209 -8.51 -9.63 -5.33
N ILE A 210 -7.79 -8.53 -5.27
CA ILE A 210 -6.85 -8.13 -6.31
C ILE A 210 -5.48 -8.09 -5.66
N GLU A 211 -4.56 -8.79 -6.28
CA GLU A 211 -3.21 -8.90 -5.80
C GLU A 211 -2.31 -8.27 -6.86
N ILE A 212 -1.63 -7.20 -6.47
CA ILE A 212 -0.66 -6.51 -7.31
C ILE A 212 0.70 -6.87 -6.77
N ILE A 213 1.51 -7.54 -7.59
CA ILE A 213 2.89 -7.90 -7.28
C ILE A 213 3.79 -7.07 -8.18
N GLY A 214 4.72 -6.32 -7.61
CA GLY A 214 5.71 -5.56 -8.36
C GLY A 214 7.02 -5.46 -7.58
N ASP A 215 8.06 -4.97 -8.24
CA ASP A 215 9.37 -4.69 -7.64
C ASP A 215 9.51 -3.23 -7.16
N ASN A 216 8.54 -2.37 -7.49
CA ASN A 216 8.55 -0.95 -7.17
C ASN A 216 7.24 -0.47 -6.54
N ILE A 217 7.33 0.11 -5.34
CA ILE A 217 6.16 0.60 -4.61
C ILE A 217 5.49 1.82 -5.25
N GLN A 218 6.24 2.67 -5.97
CA GLN A 218 5.68 3.82 -6.67
C GLN A 218 4.79 3.35 -7.83
N TYR A 219 5.20 2.29 -8.52
CA TYR A 219 4.39 1.68 -9.57
C TYR A 219 3.10 1.08 -9.01
N LEU A 220 3.19 0.47 -7.83
CA LEU A 220 2.04 -0.08 -7.11
C LEU A 220 1.01 1.01 -6.78
N LYS A 221 1.47 2.19 -6.34
CA LYS A 221 0.62 3.36 -6.13
C LYS A 221 -0.09 3.79 -7.42
N ASP A 222 0.65 3.97 -8.50
CA ASP A 222 0.08 4.44 -9.77
C ASP A 222 -0.97 3.46 -10.33
N LEU A 223 -0.76 2.15 -10.12
CA LEU A 223 -1.74 1.12 -10.43
C LEU A 223 -2.97 1.18 -9.53
N LEU A 224 -2.81 1.39 -8.23
CA LEU A 224 -3.92 1.57 -7.29
C LEU A 224 -4.78 2.77 -7.66
N GLU A 225 -4.17 3.91 -7.99
CA GLU A 225 -4.88 5.11 -8.45
C GLU A 225 -5.61 4.86 -9.76
N LYS A 226 -4.96 4.25 -10.76
CA LYS A 226 -5.59 3.86 -12.03
C LYS A 226 -6.73 2.86 -11.83
N TYR A 227 -6.57 1.90 -10.92
CA TYR A 227 -7.59 0.92 -10.61
C TYR A 227 -8.81 1.59 -9.98
N TYR A 228 -8.61 2.46 -8.98
CA TYR A 228 -9.68 3.25 -8.38
C TYR A 228 -10.43 4.12 -9.40
N LEU A 229 -9.70 4.78 -10.31
CA LEU A 229 -10.30 5.62 -11.34
C LEU A 229 -11.04 4.83 -12.42
N ARG A 230 -10.69 3.56 -12.66
CA ARG A 230 -11.39 2.68 -13.65
C ARG A 230 -12.57 1.92 -13.07
N LEU A 231 -12.75 1.94 -11.75
CA LEU A 231 -13.99 1.52 -11.11
C LEU A 231 -15.12 2.56 -11.26
N LEU A 232 -14.79 3.75 -11.78
CA LEU A 232 -15.72 4.80 -12.22
C LEU A 232 -16.30 4.49 -13.59
#